data_AF-A0A815LN22-F1
#
_entry.id   AF-A0A815LN22-F1
#
_cell.length_a   1.000
_cell.length_b   1.000
_cell.length_c   1.000
_cell.angle_alpha   90.00
_cell.angle_beta   90.00
_cell.angle_gamma   90.00
#
_symmetry.space_group_name_H-M   'P 1'
#
loop_
_entity.id
_entity.type
_entity.pdbx_description
1 polymer ?
#
loop_
_entity_poly.entity_id
_entity_poly.type
_entity_poly.pdbx_seq_one_letter_code
_entity_poly.pdbx_strand_id
1 'polypeptide(L)'
;MLGFVNPSHIQAHGCSTSGSTTLIGSTVSAGIWTHIAVTYGAFNGLRLWINGGQFATSSAVYNYSVVDLPVTMTISSYFASSDSCSLSNIMTGQYFGLVDEFQLFSRELSSTDALSFANPLT
;
A
#
# COMPACT_ATOMS: atom_id res chain seq x y z
N MET A 1 -2.33 4.97 0.16
CA MET A 1 -3.50 4.20 0.64
C MET A 1 -3.46 2.78 0.07
N LEU A 2 -3.83 1.81 0.91
CA LEU A 2 -3.93 0.40 0.56
C LEU A 2 -5.32 -0.07 1.02
N GLY A 3 -6.04 -0.79 0.18
CA GLY A 3 -7.37 -1.28 0.53
C GLY A 3 -8.03 -2.05 -0.59
N PHE A 4 -9.26 -2.49 -0.36
CA PHE A 4 -10.02 -3.33 -1.29
C PHE A 4 -10.89 -2.50 -2.22
N VAL A 5 -10.90 -2.78 -3.53
CA VAL A 5 -11.79 -2.11 -4.52
C VAL A 5 -13.11 -2.84 -4.72
N ASN A 6 -13.07 -4.14 -4.48
CA ASN A 6 -14.20 -5.04 -4.33
C ASN A 6 -13.81 -5.99 -3.19
N PRO A 7 -14.71 -6.85 -2.67
CA PRO A 7 -14.41 -7.67 -1.49
C PRO A 7 -13.19 -8.60 -1.57
N SER A 8 -12.53 -8.70 -2.73
CA SER A 8 -11.37 -9.55 -2.91
C SER A 8 -10.14 -8.88 -3.53
N HIS A 9 -10.26 -7.86 -4.38
CA HIS A 9 -9.09 -7.25 -5.03
C HIS A 9 -8.47 -6.16 -4.19
N ILE A 10 -7.19 -6.33 -3.85
CA ILE A 10 -6.41 -5.29 -3.19
C ILE A 10 -5.92 -4.25 -4.20
N GLN A 11 -5.87 -2.99 -3.79
CA GLN A 11 -5.33 -1.87 -4.56
C GLN A 11 -4.39 -1.04 -3.69
N ALA A 12 -3.23 -0.70 -4.23
CA ALA A 12 -2.39 0.37 -3.71
C ALA A 12 -2.63 1.63 -4.55
N HIS A 13 -2.84 2.76 -3.88
CA HIS A 13 -2.99 4.05 -4.53
C HIS A 13 -2.21 5.11 -3.77
N GLY A 14 -1.59 6.03 -4.49
CA GLY A 14 -0.78 7.06 -3.89
C GLY A 14 -0.71 8.30 -4.76
N CYS A 15 -0.52 9.45 -4.12
CA CYS A 15 -0.27 10.71 -4.80
C CYS A 15 1.14 11.17 -4.55
N SER A 16 1.79 11.59 -5.62
CA SER A 16 3.11 12.18 -5.64
C SER A 16 3.04 13.55 -6.30
N THR A 17 4.19 14.23 -6.36
CA THR A 17 4.35 15.49 -7.11
C THR A 17 4.08 15.35 -8.61
N SER A 18 4.07 14.13 -9.15
CA SER A 18 3.82 13.82 -10.56
C SER A 18 2.38 13.39 -10.86
N GLY A 19 1.52 13.30 -9.84
CA GLY A 19 0.11 12.93 -9.96
C GLY A 19 -0.27 11.70 -9.12
N SER A 20 -1.42 11.11 -9.42
CA SER A 20 -1.90 9.91 -8.74
C SER A 20 -1.46 8.63 -9.46
N THR A 21 -0.99 7.64 -8.71
CA THR A 21 -0.62 6.31 -9.19
C THR A 21 -1.51 5.27 -8.56
N THR A 22 -2.04 4.35 -9.36
CA THR A 22 -2.86 3.22 -8.92
C THR A 22 -2.26 1.91 -9.38
N LEU A 23 -2.11 0.96 -8.46
CA LEU A 23 -1.71 -0.42 -8.73
C LEU A 23 -2.81 -1.37 -8.29
N ILE A 24 -3.31 -2.18 -9.23
CA ILE A 24 -4.30 -3.21 -8.95
C ILE A 24 -3.56 -4.51 -8.61
N GLY A 25 -3.83 -5.03 -7.42
CA GLY A 25 -3.26 -6.26 -6.91
C GLY A 25 -4.07 -7.50 -7.27
N SER A 26 -3.68 -8.62 -6.68
CA SER A 26 -4.42 -9.87 -6.79
C SER A 26 -5.69 -9.87 -5.95
N THR A 27 -6.54 -10.85 -6.23
CA THR A 27 -7.53 -11.36 -5.29
C THR A 27 -6.84 -11.83 -4.00
N VAL A 28 -7.33 -11.39 -2.84
CA VAL A 28 -7.02 -11.90 -1.51
C VAL A 28 -8.23 -12.70 -1.03
N SER A 29 -7.99 -13.96 -0.66
CA SER A 29 -9.04 -14.86 -0.18
C SER A 29 -9.34 -14.59 1.29
N ALA A 30 -10.63 -14.52 1.64
CA ALA A 30 -11.06 -14.38 3.02
C ALA A 30 -10.59 -15.58 3.87
N GLY A 31 -10.22 -15.30 5.12
CA GLY A 31 -9.77 -16.32 6.09
C GLY A 31 -8.35 -16.85 5.88
N ILE A 32 -7.60 -16.32 4.90
CA ILE A 32 -6.21 -16.70 4.65
C ILE A 32 -5.28 -15.53 4.98
N TRP A 33 -4.29 -15.77 5.84
CA TRP A 33 -3.22 -14.80 6.08
C TRP A 33 -2.48 -14.49 4.79
N THR A 34 -2.42 -13.21 4.44
CA THR A 34 -1.74 -12.72 3.24
C THR A 34 -0.83 -11.58 3.64
N HIS A 35 0.46 -11.72 3.37
CA HIS A 35 1.40 -10.62 3.58
C HIS A 35 1.29 -9.64 2.41
N ILE A 36 1.11 -8.36 2.72
CA ILE A 36 1.00 -7.29 1.72
C ILE A 36 1.97 -6.19 2.11
N ALA A 37 2.80 -5.78 1.17
CA ALA A 37 3.65 -4.61 1.33
C ALA A 37 3.48 -3.64 0.16
N VAL A 38 3.61 -2.35 0.47
CA VAL A 38 3.69 -1.28 -0.53
C VAL A 38 5.01 -0.56 -0.31
N THR A 39 5.81 -0.46 -1.35
CA THR A 39 7.06 0.30 -1.31
C THR A 39 7.00 1.42 -2.34
N TYR A 40 7.74 2.49 -2.10
CA TYR A 40 7.88 3.54 -3.08
C TYR A 40 9.27 4.16 -3.05
N GLY A 41 9.69 4.70 -4.20
CA GLY A 41 10.92 5.45 -4.32
C GLY A 41 10.98 6.29 -5.60
N ALA A 42 11.91 7.25 -5.61
CA ALA A 42 12.10 8.17 -6.73
C ALA A 42 12.41 7.44 -8.04
N PHE A 43 13.19 6.35 -7.99
CA PHE A 43 13.64 5.63 -9.19
C PHE A 43 12.83 4.38 -9.51
N ASN A 44 12.11 3.87 -8.51
CA ASN A 44 11.45 2.57 -8.56
C ASN A 44 9.93 2.66 -8.60
N GLY A 45 9.39 3.88 -8.50
CA GLY A 45 7.96 4.15 -8.47
C GLY A 45 7.26 3.54 -7.26
N LEU A 46 5.94 3.40 -7.34
CA LEU A 46 5.15 2.64 -6.39
C LEU A 46 5.23 1.15 -6.74
N ARG A 47 5.30 0.28 -5.74
CA ARG A 47 5.31 -1.18 -5.90
C ARG A 47 4.38 -1.85 -4.90
N LEU A 48 3.71 -2.89 -5.35
CA LEU A 48 2.84 -3.73 -4.54
C LEU A 48 3.40 -5.15 -4.50
N TRP A 49 3.56 -5.67 -3.30
CA TRP A 49 4.11 -7.00 -3.02
C TRP A 49 3.06 -7.84 -2.31
N ILE A 50 2.88 -9.09 -2.75
CA ILE A 50 1.95 -10.06 -2.17
C ILE A 50 2.73 -11.33 -1.85
N ASN A 51 2.68 -11.78 -0.60
CA ASN A 51 3.40 -12.96 -0.10
C ASN A 51 4.90 -12.96 -0.48
N GLY A 52 5.51 -11.77 -0.43
CA GLY A 52 6.94 -11.57 -0.71
C GLY A 52 7.29 -11.41 -2.19
N GLY A 53 6.38 -11.73 -3.11
CA GLY A 53 6.57 -11.53 -4.55
C GLY A 53 6.09 -10.17 -5.02
N GLN A 54 6.83 -9.53 -5.95
CA GLN A 54 6.36 -8.29 -6.58
C GLN A 54 5.17 -8.61 -7.50
N PHE A 55 4.02 -7.99 -7.24
CA PHE A 55 2.81 -8.22 -8.01
C PHE A 55 2.57 -7.12 -9.06
N ALA A 56 2.68 -5.85 -8.65
CA ALA A 56 2.46 -4.70 -9.53
C ALA A 56 3.45 -3.58 -9.26
N THR A 57 3.73 -2.77 -10.28
CA THR A 57 4.67 -1.63 -10.20
C THR A 57 4.26 -0.51 -11.14
N SER A 58 4.65 0.71 -10.83
CA SER A 58 4.61 1.84 -11.75
C SER A 58 6.02 2.17 -12.25
N SER A 59 6.15 2.73 -13.45
CA SER A 59 7.42 3.22 -14.00
C SER A 59 7.70 4.69 -13.67
N ALA A 60 6.71 5.44 -13.18
CA ALA A 60 6.84 6.85 -12.87
C ALA A 60 7.59 7.07 -11.54
N VAL A 61 8.36 8.17 -11.47
CA VAL A 61 8.96 8.68 -10.24
C VAL A 61 7.86 8.87 -9.19
N TYR A 62 8.02 8.23 -8.04
CA TYR A 62 7.10 8.40 -6.92
C TYR A 62 7.84 9.05 -5.74
N ASN A 63 7.64 10.36 -5.60
CA ASN A 63 8.10 11.13 -4.46
C ASN A 63 6.88 11.60 -3.66
N TYR A 64 6.66 10.97 -2.52
CA TYR A 64 5.75 11.52 -1.52
C TYR A 64 6.45 12.72 -0.85
N SER A 65 5.83 13.89 -0.92
CA SER A 65 6.35 15.11 -0.32
C SER A 65 5.21 15.84 0.37
N VAL A 66 5.34 15.99 1.68
CA VAL A 66 4.51 16.85 2.51
C VAL A 66 5.48 17.61 3.41
N VAL A 67 5.54 18.93 3.25
CA VAL A 67 6.46 19.80 3.98
C VAL A 67 5.67 20.49 5.09
N ASP A 68 6.18 20.42 6.32
CA ASP A 68 5.62 21.09 7.51
C ASP A 68 4.16 20.73 7.86
N LEU A 69 3.68 19.57 7.44
CA LEU A 69 2.35 19.05 7.76
C LEU A 69 2.43 17.72 8.51
N PRO A 70 1.58 17.50 9.54
CA PRO A 70 1.50 16.22 10.21
C PRO A 70 0.97 15.14 9.28
N VAL A 71 1.64 13.98 9.26
CA VAL A 71 1.16 12.80 8.52
C VAL A 71 0.34 11.93 9.44
N THR A 72 -0.95 11.78 9.12
CA THR A 72 -1.84 10.86 9.82
C THR A 72 -1.99 9.57 9.01
N MET A 73 -1.88 8.43 9.68
CA MET A 73 -2.18 7.12 9.11
C MET A 73 -3.29 6.47 9.92
N THR A 74 -4.27 5.91 9.21
CA THR A 74 -5.30 5.05 9.80
C THR A 74 -5.05 3.61 9.40
N ILE A 75 -5.26 2.69 10.35
CA ILE A 75 -5.24 1.25 10.13
C ILE A 75 -6.67 0.75 10.30
N SER A 76 -7.06 -0.18 9.43
CA SER A 76 -8.39 -0.80 9.41
C SER A 76 -9.57 0.16 9.24
N SER A 77 -9.34 1.43 8.92
CA SER A 77 -10.39 2.43 8.73
C SER A 77 -10.02 3.42 7.63
N TYR A 78 -11.04 3.87 6.92
CA TYR A 78 -10.90 4.94 5.95
C TYR A 78 -10.82 6.30 6.64
N PHE A 79 -9.77 7.07 6.32
CA PHE A 79 -9.66 8.48 6.73
C PHE A 79 -10.28 9.36 5.65
N ALA A 80 -11.44 9.96 5.96
CA ALA A 80 -12.07 10.94 5.09
C ALA A 80 -11.34 12.29 5.23
N SER A 81 -10.23 12.49 4.52
CA SER A 81 -9.63 13.81 4.38
C SER A 81 -10.26 14.56 3.19
N SER A 82 -10.31 15.88 3.30
CA SER A 82 -10.66 16.77 2.20
C SER A 82 -9.54 16.94 1.16
N ASP A 83 -8.49 16.12 1.24
CA ASP A 83 -7.30 16.27 0.40
C ASP A 83 -7.50 15.72 -1.01
N SER A 84 -6.94 16.45 -1.97
CA SER A 84 -7.11 16.29 -3.41
C SER A 84 -6.42 15.09 -4.05
N CYS A 85 -5.98 14.10 -3.25
CA CYS A 85 -5.48 12.87 -3.81
C CYS A 85 -6.68 12.15 -4.44
N SER A 86 -6.71 12.11 -5.78
CA SER A 86 -7.89 11.72 -6.57
C SER A 86 -8.53 10.45 -6.00
N LEU A 87 -9.87 10.45 -5.91
CA LEU A 87 -10.63 9.35 -5.33
C LEU A 87 -10.23 8.04 -6.00
N SER A 88 -9.49 7.23 -5.25
CA SER A 88 -9.26 5.83 -5.57
C SER A 88 -10.59 5.07 -5.56
N ASN A 89 -10.67 3.98 -6.34
CA ASN A 89 -11.78 3.04 -6.27
C ASN A 89 -11.72 2.14 -5.01
N ILE A 90 -10.82 2.38 -4.06
CA ILE A 90 -10.79 1.67 -2.78
C ILE A 90 -12.09 1.98 -2.03
N MET A 91 -12.77 0.93 -1.61
CA MET A 91 -14.01 1.02 -0.85
C MET A 91 -13.76 1.81 0.44
N THR A 92 -14.62 2.79 0.69
CA THR A 92 -14.61 3.54 1.94
C THR A 92 -15.26 2.70 3.04
N GLY A 93 -14.75 2.80 4.26
CA GLY A 93 -15.27 2.08 5.42
C GLY A 93 -14.19 1.43 6.29
N GLN A 94 -14.63 0.56 7.19
CA GLN A 94 -13.76 -0.22 8.07
C GLN A 94 -13.37 -1.54 7.40
N TYR A 95 -12.13 -1.99 7.62
CA TYR A 95 -11.71 -3.33 7.28
C TYR A 95 -12.18 -4.32 8.35
N PHE A 96 -12.94 -5.33 7.93
CA PHE A 96 -13.45 -6.41 8.79
C PHE A 96 -12.59 -7.66 8.69
N GLY A 97 -11.36 -7.58 9.19
CA GLY A 97 -10.42 -8.70 9.23
C GLY A 97 -9.39 -8.52 10.33
N LEU A 98 -8.39 -9.39 10.32
CA LEU A 98 -7.27 -9.33 11.25
C LEU A 98 -6.09 -8.64 10.56
N VAL A 99 -5.38 -7.81 11.32
CA VAL A 99 -4.10 -7.20 10.91
C VAL A 99 -3.11 -7.55 12.02
N ASP A 100 -1.94 -8.02 11.63
CA ASP A 100 -0.87 -8.38 12.55
C ASP A 100 0.49 -7.95 11.97
N GLU A 101 1.49 -7.81 12.83
CA GLU A 101 2.88 -7.48 12.48
C GLU A 101 3.01 -6.24 11.56
N PHE A 102 2.25 -5.18 11.85
CA PHE A 102 2.30 -3.95 11.07
C PHE A 102 3.64 -3.23 11.23
N GLN A 103 4.31 -2.95 10.10
CA GLN A 103 5.60 -2.27 10.05
C GLN A 103 5.56 -1.08 9.08
N LEU A 104 6.20 0.02 9.47
CA LEU A 104 6.34 1.24 8.67
C LEU A 104 7.81 1.65 8.62
N PHE A 105 8.29 1.94 7.41
CA PHE A 105 9.69 2.29 7.16
C PHE A 105 9.80 3.66 6.51
N SER A 106 10.84 4.41 6.88
CA SER A 106 11.21 5.68 6.26
C SER A 106 12.17 5.52 5.07
N ARG A 107 12.33 4.29 4.57
CA ARG A 107 13.17 3.94 3.42
C ARG A 107 12.39 3.06 2.46
N GLU A 108 12.81 3.07 1.19
CA GLU A 108 12.38 2.06 0.25
C GLU A 108 12.90 0.67 0.68
N LEU A 109 12.01 -0.33 0.67
CA LEU A 109 12.37 -1.73 0.89
C LEU A 109 12.74 -2.39 -0.43
N SER A 110 13.74 -3.27 -0.38
CA SER A 110 14.13 -4.12 -1.50
C SER A 110 13.20 -5.32 -1.68
N SER A 111 13.36 -6.07 -2.77
CA SER A 111 12.68 -7.36 -2.95
C SER A 111 13.06 -8.38 -1.88
N THR A 112 14.31 -8.35 -1.40
CA THR A 112 14.78 -9.22 -0.32
C THR A 112 14.13 -8.88 1.01
N ASP A 113 13.99 -7.59 1.32
CA ASP A 113 13.24 -7.13 2.50
C ASP A 113 11.77 -7.60 2.42
N ALA A 114 11.10 -7.39 1.28
CA ALA A 114 9.70 -7.78 1.11
C ALA A 114 9.48 -9.29 1.27
N LEU A 115 10.43 -10.11 0.80
CA LEU A 115 10.40 -11.56 0.93
C LEU A 115 10.65 -12.02 2.37
N SER A 116 11.59 -11.41 3.08
CA SER A 116 11.91 -11.79 4.46
C SER A 116 10.78 -11.44 5.42
N PHE A 117 10.12 -10.29 5.24
CA PHE A 117 8.95 -9.92 6.04
C PHE A 117 7.72 -10.78 5.76
N ALA A 118 7.59 -11.31 4.54
CA ALA A 118 6.54 -12.27 4.22
C ALA A 118 6.77 -13.66 4.82
N ASN A 119 8.01 -13.99 5.18
CA ASN A 119 8.42 -15.29 5.72
C ASN A 119 9.36 -15.08 6.92
N PRO A 120 8.86 -14.49 8.03
CA PRO A 120 9.69 -14.23 9.19
C PRO A 120 10.24 -15.56 9.73
N LEU A 121 11.54 -15.63 9.96
CA LEU A 121 12.15 -16.77 10.66
C LEU A 121 11.63 -16.74 12.10
N THR A 122 11.03 -17.85 12.53
CA THR A 122 10.52 -18.07 13.90
C THR A 122 11.63 -18.04 14.93
#